data_AF-J9YZB6-F1
#
_entry.id   AF-J9YZB6-F1
#
_cell.length_a   1.000
_cell.length_b   1.000
_cell.length_c   1.000
_cell.angle_alpha   90.00
_cell.angle_beta   90.00
_cell.angle_gamma   90.00
#
_symmetry.space_group_name_H-M   'P 1'
#
loop_
_entity.id
_entity.type
_entity.pdbx_description
1 polymer ?
#
loop_
_entity_poly.entity_id
_entity_poly.type
_entity_poly.pdbx_seq_one_letter_code
_entity_poly.pdbx_strand_id
1 'polypeptide(L)'
;MVRIISLILIFFFIGCEMNSKQIIKPEKFTYDTIKFDAVSKKLENSFKTNSSDNEIMSEIINYWFDNRIKTDGFDGNLSVNVKQTQFEREKKQDYYKFSVSLSLEFIETKSSTNIKTYNVKSNEYGEISGSFAIKDQDNLDINLMHKALESISSKLKEIN
;
A
#
# COMPACT_ATOMS: atom_id res chain seq x y z
N MET A 1 -3.04 -52.06 28.24
CA MET A 1 -3.82 -51.07 27.46
C MET A 1 -3.16 -49.68 27.48
N VAL A 2 -1.89 -49.57 27.06
CA VAL A 2 -1.17 -48.27 27.00
C VAL A 2 -0.31 -48.17 25.73
N ARG A 3 0.10 -49.31 25.16
CA ARG A 3 0.98 -49.36 23.98
C ARG A 3 0.31 -49.01 22.63
N ILE A 4 -1.02 -49.05 22.54
CA ILE A 4 -1.75 -48.69 21.31
C ILE A 4 -2.07 -47.18 21.27
N ILE A 5 -2.14 -46.51 22.42
CA ILE A 5 -2.49 -45.07 22.51
C ILE A 5 -1.35 -44.17 22.01
N SER A 6 -0.09 -44.57 22.18
CA SER A 6 1.07 -43.81 21.67
C SER A 6 1.18 -43.79 20.14
N LEU A 7 0.52 -44.70 19.42
CA LEU A 7 0.60 -44.76 17.95
C LEU A 7 -0.39 -43.82 17.23
N ILE A 8 -1.44 -43.35 17.92
CA ILE A 8 -2.46 -42.45 17.34
C ILE A 8 -2.02 -40.98 17.37
N LEU A 9 -1.08 -40.61 18.25
CA LEU A 9 -0.61 -39.22 18.42
C LEU A 9 0.36 -38.73 17.32
N ILE A 10 0.87 -39.62 16.47
CA ILE A 10 1.83 -39.25 15.40
C ILE A 10 1.12 -38.73 14.14
N PHE A 11 -0.19 -38.99 13.98
CA PHE A 11 -0.94 -38.56 12.79
C PHE A 11 -1.49 -37.13 12.85
N PHE A 12 -1.43 -36.44 13.99
CA PHE A 12 -1.99 -35.08 14.13
C PHE A 12 -1.06 -33.94 13.71
N PHE A 13 0.18 -34.22 13.32
CA PHE A 13 1.16 -33.18 12.92
C PHE A 13 1.48 -33.15 11.43
N ILE A 14 0.84 -33.98 10.61
CA ILE A 14 0.91 -33.82 9.15
C ILE A 14 -0.14 -32.77 8.77
N GLY A 15 0.16 -31.51 9.10
CA GLY A 15 -0.51 -30.37 8.49
C GLY A 15 -0.33 -30.52 6.99
N CYS A 16 -1.41 -30.82 6.27
CA CYS A 16 -1.40 -30.85 4.83
C CYS A 16 -1.19 -29.40 4.36
N GLU A 17 0.05 -28.98 4.17
CA GLU A 17 0.36 -27.78 3.41
C GLU A 17 -0.14 -28.03 1.99
N MET A 18 -1.38 -27.63 1.72
CA MET A 18 -1.88 -27.51 0.36
C MET A 18 -1.04 -26.41 -0.31
N ASN A 19 0.03 -26.84 -0.98
CA ASN A 19 0.77 -26.04 -1.94
C ASN A 19 -0.14 -25.75 -3.15
N SER A 20 -1.19 -24.96 -2.91
CA SER A 20 -1.98 -24.33 -3.95
C SER A 20 -1.04 -23.46 -4.75
N LYS A 21 -0.95 -23.71 -6.06
CA LYS A 21 -0.21 -22.82 -6.96
C LYS A 21 -0.89 -21.47 -6.92
N GLN A 22 -0.26 -20.50 -6.27
CA GLN A 22 -0.71 -19.12 -6.27
C GLN A 22 -0.76 -18.59 -7.70
N ILE A 23 -1.92 -18.06 -8.07
CA ILE A 23 -2.18 -17.41 -9.35
C ILE A 23 -1.63 -15.98 -9.29
N ILE A 24 -1.85 -15.29 -8.17
CA ILE A 24 -1.34 -13.94 -7.94
C ILE A 24 -0.10 -14.02 -7.07
N LYS A 25 1.02 -13.58 -7.62
CA LYS A 25 2.30 -13.50 -6.91
C LYS A 25 2.47 -12.10 -6.33
N PRO A 26 3.16 -11.98 -5.18
CA PRO A 26 3.54 -10.67 -4.67
C PRO A 26 4.49 -10.00 -5.67
N GLU A 27 4.17 -8.77 -6.01
CA GLU A 27 4.99 -7.95 -6.90
C GLU A 27 6.11 -7.24 -6.13
N LYS A 28 7.19 -6.92 -6.82
CA LYS A 28 8.27 -6.10 -6.27
C LYS A 28 8.08 -4.67 -6.72
N PHE A 29 7.84 -3.78 -5.78
CA PHE A 29 7.65 -2.36 -6.06
C PHE A 29 8.91 -1.55 -5.75
N THR A 30 9.22 -0.63 -6.64
CA THR A 30 10.27 0.35 -6.45
C THR A 30 9.72 1.73 -6.78
N TYR A 31 9.82 2.65 -5.84
CA TYR A 31 9.44 4.03 -6.08
C TYR A 31 10.65 4.86 -6.50
N ASP A 32 10.42 5.76 -7.45
CA ASP A 32 11.36 6.82 -7.78
C ASP A 32 11.60 7.76 -6.59
N THR A 33 12.80 8.35 -6.53
CA THR A 33 13.09 9.42 -5.57
C THR A 33 12.61 10.75 -6.13
N ILE A 34 11.87 11.51 -5.31
CA ILE A 34 11.33 12.83 -5.66
C ILE A 34 11.93 13.84 -4.70
N LYS A 35 12.42 14.95 -5.24
CA LYS A 35 13.10 16.02 -4.49
C LYS A 35 12.25 17.27 -4.50
N PHE A 36 12.13 17.89 -3.33
CA PHE A 36 11.44 19.16 -3.15
C PHE A 36 12.42 20.22 -2.67
N ASP A 37 12.20 21.46 -3.10
CA ASP A 37 13.02 22.62 -2.73
C ASP A 37 12.55 23.15 -1.37
N ALA A 38 12.82 22.36 -0.33
CA ALA A 38 12.53 22.63 1.07
C ALA A 38 13.68 22.16 1.97
N VAL A 39 13.73 22.60 3.23
CA VAL A 39 14.69 22.10 4.25
C VAL A 39 14.08 21.05 5.19
N SER A 40 12.76 21.05 5.35
CA SER A 40 12.06 20.11 6.20
C SER A 40 10.88 19.48 5.48
N LYS A 41 10.47 18.29 5.92
CA LYS A 41 9.27 17.61 5.45
C LYS A 41 8.50 17.03 6.63
N LYS A 42 7.17 17.03 6.53
CA LYS A 42 6.27 16.32 7.43
C LYS A 42 5.18 15.58 6.64
N LEU A 43 4.76 14.45 7.17
CA LEU A 43 3.64 13.67 6.66
C LEU A 43 2.51 13.71 7.68
N GLU A 44 1.33 14.11 7.24
CA GLU A 44 0.09 14.10 8.01
C GLU A 44 -0.86 13.11 7.37
N ASN A 45 -1.14 12.01 8.08
CA ASN A 45 -2.09 10.99 7.64
C ASN A 45 -3.30 10.97 8.57
N SER A 46 -4.32 11.77 8.26
CA SER A 46 -5.58 11.82 8.99
C SER A 46 -6.46 10.58 8.77
N PHE A 47 -6.10 9.69 7.84
CA PHE A 47 -6.86 8.49 7.47
C PHE A 47 -6.27 7.20 8.07
N LYS A 48 -5.39 7.34 9.07
CA LYS A 48 -4.98 6.21 9.91
C LYS A 48 -6.17 5.75 10.76
N THR A 49 -7.09 5.00 10.15
CA THR A 49 -8.19 4.30 10.83
C THR A 49 -7.72 2.91 11.29
N ASN A 50 -8.47 2.27 12.18
CA ASN A 50 -8.11 0.96 12.76
C ASN A 50 -8.47 -0.24 11.86
N SER A 51 -8.65 -0.06 10.55
CA SER A 51 -8.81 -1.20 9.64
C SER A 51 -7.44 -1.70 9.18
N SER A 52 -7.27 -3.01 9.03
CA SER A 52 -6.02 -3.62 8.55
C SER A 52 -5.50 -3.00 7.25
N ASP A 53 -6.39 -2.67 6.30
CA ASP A 53 -5.98 -2.08 5.02
C ASP A 53 -5.40 -0.68 5.16
N ASN A 54 -6.01 0.13 6.03
CA ASN A 54 -5.50 1.47 6.31
C ASN A 54 -4.18 1.41 7.07
N GLU A 55 -3.97 0.42 7.94
CA GLU A 55 -2.69 0.19 8.61
C GLU A 55 -1.60 -0.15 7.59
N ILE A 56 -1.84 -1.16 6.74
CA ILE A 56 -0.92 -1.58 5.66
C ILE A 56 -0.62 -0.39 4.74
N MET A 57 -1.65 0.31 4.27
CA MET A 57 -1.45 1.44 3.37
C MET A 57 -0.69 2.60 4.04
N SER A 58 -0.93 2.84 5.33
CA SER A 58 -0.18 3.84 6.10
C SER A 58 1.30 3.46 6.22
N GLU A 59 1.61 2.18 6.44
CA GLU A 59 3.00 1.69 6.44
C GLU A 59 3.68 1.89 5.09
N ILE A 60 2.99 1.57 3.99
CA ILE A 60 3.49 1.77 2.63
C ILE A 60 3.78 3.26 2.36
N ILE A 61 2.85 4.15 2.72
CA ILE A 61 3.00 5.61 2.55
C ILE A 61 4.13 6.14 3.42
N ASN A 62 4.22 5.74 4.69
CA ASN A 62 5.29 6.18 5.60
C ASN A 62 6.67 5.76 5.06
N TYR A 63 6.80 4.50 4.66
CA TYR A 63 8.04 3.99 4.09
C TYR A 63 8.45 4.79 2.84
N TRP A 64 7.52 5.01 1.92
CA TRP A 64 7.76 5.82 0.73
C TRP A 64 8.16 7.25 1.08
N PHE A 65 7.42 7.91 1.97
CA PHE A 65 7.70 9.27 2.39
C PHE A 65 9.11 9.40 2.99
N ASP A 66 9.49 8.53 3.91
CA ASP A 66 10.79 8.59 4.57
C ASP A 66 11.95 8.32 3.60
N ASN A 67 11.78 7.31 2.74
CA ASN A 67 12.87 6.78 1.93
C ASN A 67 12.98 7.42 0.54
N ARG A 68 11.89 7.99 0.00
CA ARG A 68 11.80 8.39 -1.42
C ARG A 68 11.41 9.84 -1.63
N ILE A 69 10.74 10.48 -0.67
CA ILE A 69 10.60 11.94 -0.67
C ILE A 69 11.83 12.55 -0.01
N LYS A 70 12.54 13.43 -0.73
CA LYS A 70 13.75 14.11 -0.26
C LYS A 70 13.57 15.62 -0.37
N THR A 71 14.34 16.33 0.45
CA THR A 71 14.34 17.79 0.55
C THR A 71 15.79 18.25 0.40
N ASP A 72 16.05 19.16 -0.53
CA ASP A 72 17.39 19.68 -0.82
C ASP A 72 17.43 21.20 -1.06
N GLY A 73 16.43 21.91 -0.55
CA GLY A 73 16.36 23.37 -0.57
C GLY A 73 17.19 24.03 0.53
N PHE A 74 17.32 25.35 0.44
CA PHE A 74 18.00 26.19 1.46
C PHE A 74 17.05 26.74 2.52
N ASP A 75 15.76 26.82 2.21
CA ASP A 75 14.69 27.32 3.07
C ASP A 75 13.38 26.55 2.83
N GLY A 76 12.35 26.81 3.63
CA GLY A 76 11.00 26.30 3.42
C GLY A 76 10.69 24.90 3.97
N ASN A 77 9.40 24.56 3.96
CA ASN A 77 8.87 23.31 4.51
C ASN A 77 7.94 22.62 3.52
N LEU A 78 8.02 21.30 3.44
CA LEU A 78 7.09 20.44 2.72
C LEU A 78 6.08 19.80 3.69
N SER A 79 4.79 20.04 3.48
CA SER A 79 3.72 19.29 4.13
C SER A 79 3.11 18.31 3.15
N VAL A 80 3.08 17.02 3.49
CA VAL A 80 2.41 15.99 2.71
C VAL A 80 1.18 15.53 3.49
N ASN A 81 0.00 15.68 2.91
CA ASN A 81 -1.27 15.39 3.56
C ASN A 81 -1.96 14.24 2.82
N VAL A 82 -2.24 13.14 3.52
CA VAL A 82 -3.14 12.09 3.00
C VAL A 82 -4.56 12.62 3.09
N LYS A 83 -5.18 12.87 1.92
CA LYS A 83 -6.53 13.46 1.81
C LYS A 83 -7.63 12.42 1.64
N GLN A 84 -7.28 11.24 1.15
CA GLN A 84 -8.23 10.15 0.98
C GLN A 84 -7.47 8.82 0.89
N THR A 85 -7.99 7.83 1.60
CA THR A 85 -7.66 6.41 1.42
C THR A 85 -8.98 5.65 1.43
N GLN A 86 -9.34 5.01 0.33
CA GLN A 86 -10.58 4.26 0.19
C GLN A 86 -10.33 2.92 -0.47
N PHE A 87 -11.00 1.90 0.05
CA PHE A 87 -10.89 0.52 -0.38
C PHE A 87 -12.28 0.00 -0.71
N GLU A 88 -12.40 -0.68 -1.85
CA GLU A 88 -13.65 -1.33 -2.25
C GLU A 88 -13.38 -2.78 -2.60
N ARG A 89 -14.26 -3.67 -2.16
CA ARG A 89 -14.19 -5.10 -2.43
C ARG A 89 -15.50 -5.60 -2.99
N GLU A 90 -15.38 -6.47 -3.99
CA GLU A 90 -16.48 -7.28 -4.47
C GLU A 90 -16.05 -8.75 -4.42
N LYS A 91 -16.83 -9.57 -3.72
CA LYS A 91 -16.57 -11.01 -3.60
C LYS A 91 -17.81 -11.81 -3.98
N LYS A 92 -17.64 -12.71 -4.94
CA LYS A 92 -18.62 -13.71 -5.39
C LYS A 92 -17.94 -15.08 -5.37
N GLN A 93 -18.68 -16.14 -5.66
CA GLN A 93 -18.23 -17.53 -5.49
C GLN A 93 -16.85 -17.82 -6.12
N ASP A 94 -16.66 -17.46 -7.38
CA ASP A 94 -15.41 -17.66 -8.13
C ASP A 94 -14.87 -16.33 -8.68
N TYR A 95 -15.10 -15.23 -7.95
CA TYR A 95 -14.68 -13.90 -8.37
C TYR A 95 -14.34 -13.02 -7.16
N TYR A 96 -13.22 -12.33 -7.27
CA TYR A 96 -12.81 -11.32 -6.30
C TYR A 96 -12.25 -10.11 -7.02
N LYS A 97 -12.68 -8.91 -6.61
CA LYS A 97 -12.18 -7.64 -7.09
C LYS A 97 -11.85 -6.73 -5.92
N PHE A 98 -10.75 -6.01 -6.07
CA PHE A 98 -10.29 -5.01 -5.13
C PHE A 98 -9.98 -3.71 -5.87
N SER A 99 -10.32 -2.58 -5.24
CA SER A 99 -9.99 -1.24 -5.72
C SER A 99 -9.40 -0.41 -4.60
N VAL A 100 -8.40 0.41 -4.94
CA VAL A 100 -7.75 1.37 -4.04
C VAL A 100 -7.83 2.76 -4.66
N SER A 101 -8.38 3.70 -3.89
CA SER A 101 -8.37 5.13 -4.21
C SER A 101 -7.51 5.88 -3.20
N LEU A 102 -6.51 6.61 -3.69
CA LEU A 102 -5.56 7.37 -2.88
C LEU A 102 -5.49 8.82 -3.38
N SER A 103 -5.53 9.77 -2.45
CA SER A 103 -5.31 11.19 -2.74
C SER A 103 -4.28 11.77 -1.78
N LEU A 104 -3.25 12.41 -2.31
CA LEU A 104 -2.20 13.08 -1.57
C LEU A 104 -2.10 14.55 -2.01
N GLU A 105 -1.89 15.44 -1.04
CA GLU A 105 -1.64 16.86 -1.26
C GLU A 105 -0.23 17.19 -0.73
N PHE A 106 0.57 17.84 -1.57
CA PHE A 106 1.92 18.29 -1.24
C PHE A 106 1.90 19.81 -1.21
N ILE A 107 2.32 20.41 -0.11
CA ILE A 107 2.39 21.87 0.06
C ILE A 107 3.83 22.26 0.36
N GLU A 108 4.51 22.86 -0.60
CA GLU A 108 5.81 23.50 -0.41
C GLU A 108 5.59 24.95 0.00
N THR A 109 6.08 25.33 1.17
CA THR A 109 5.97 26.70 1.70
C THR A 109 7.37 27.27 1.95
N LYS A 110 7.79 28.26 1.15
CA LYS A 110 9.03 29.02 1.38
C LYS A 110 8.79 30.26 2.23
N SER A 111 7.67 30.94 1.99
CA SER A 111 7.22 32.10 2.76
C SER A 111 5.69 32.15 2.79
N SER A 112 5.10 33.08 3.53
CA SER A 112 3.64 33.26 3.58
C SER A 112 3.00 33.57 2.22
N THR A 113 3.78 34.01 1.23
CA THR A 113 3.32 34.35 -0.11
C THR A 113 3.85 33.43 -1.21
N ASN A 114 4.78 32.53 -0.89
CA ASN A 114 5.36 31.58 -1.83
C ASN A 114 5.02 30.15 -1.40
N ILE A 115 3.86 29.69 -1.91
CA ILE A 115 3.28 28.38 -1.62
C ILE A 115 3.02 27.68 -2.96
N LYS A 116 3.54 26.46 -3.12
CA LYS A 116 3.18 25.57 -4.23
C LYS A 116 2.41 24.38 -3.69
N THR A 117 1.31 24.05 -4.36
CA THR A 117 0.45 22.93 -3.96
C THR A 117 0.28 21.95 -5.10
N TYR A 118 0.54 20.68 -4.85
CA TYR A 118 0.37 19.59 -5.81
C TYR A 118 -0.69 18.63 -5.27
N ASN A 119 -1.73 18.41 -6.05
CA ASN A 119 -2.80 17.47 -5.73
C ASN A 119 -2.72 16.30 -6.69
N VAL A 120 -2.40 15.13 -6.15
CA VAL A 120 -2.21 13.91 -6.94
C VAL A 120 -3.16 12.84 -6.44
N LYS A 121 -3.81 12.17 -7.39
CA LYS A 121 -4.83 11.14 -7.13
C LYS A 121 -4.55 9.89 -7.94
N SER A 122 -4.89 8.75 -7.36
CA SER A 122 -4.78 7.45 -8.00
C SER A 122 -6.00 6.60 -7.69
N ASN A 123 -6.44 5.85 -8.68
CA ASN A 123 -7.52 4.87 -8.59
C ASN A 123 -7.02 3.61 -9.33
N GLU A 124 -6.68 2.58 -8.58
CA GLU A 124 -6.23 1.31 -9.12
C GLU A 124 -7.23 0.22 -8.76
N TYR A 125 -7.43 -0.74 -9.66
CA TYR A 125 -8.26 -1.91 -9.40
C TYR A 125 -7.69 -3.13 -10.09
N GLY A 126 -8.10 -4.29 -9.60
CA GLY A 126 -7.76 -5.58 -10.18
C GLY A 126 -8.74 -6.64 -9.73
N GLU A 127 -8.78 -7.73 -10.47
CA GLU A 127 -9.72 -8.82 -10.25
C GLU A 127 -9.07 -10.18 -10.53
N ILE A 128 -9.60 -11.19 -9.85
CA ILE A 128 -9.28 -12.59 -10.05
C ILE A 128 -10.57 -13.39 -10.18
N SER A 129 -10.57 -14.33 -11.11
CA SER A 129 -11.71 -15.21 -11.40
C SER A 129 -11.28 -16.67 -11.43
N GLY A 130 -12.22 -17.58 -11.16
CA GLY A 130 -11.97 -19.02 -11.11
C GLY A 130 -11.56 -19.51 -9.72
N SER A 131 -10.83 -20.61 -9.66
CA SER A 131 -10.38 -21.19 -8.40
C SER A 131 -9.10 -20.49 -7.92
N PHE A 132 -9.19 -19.74 -6.83
CA PHE A 132 -8.07 -19.01 -6.20
C PHE A 132 -8.03 -19.22 -4.69
N ALA A 133 -6.84 -19.11 -4.10
CA ALA A 133 -6.65 -19.18 -2.67
C ALA A 133 -6.93 -17.83 -1.98
N ILE A 134 -7.06 -17.85 -0.66
CA ILE A 134 -7.10 -16.62 0.15
C ILE A 134 -5.81 -15.80 -0.07
N LYS A 135 -4.67 -16.48 -0.17
CA LYS A 135 -3.39 -15.80 -0.38
C LYS A 135 -3.29 -15.05 -1.72
N ASP A 136 -4.04 -15.48 -2.73
CA ASP A 136 -4.13 -14.75 -4.01
C ASP A 136 -4.89 -13.43 -3.83
N GLN A 137 -5.92 -13.39 -2.97
CA GLN A 137 -6.64 -12.17 -2.60
C GLN A 137 -5.70 -11.20 -1.86
N ASP A 138 -4.97 -11.69 -0.85
CA ASP A 138 -4.04 -10.86 -0.09
C ASP A 138 -2.95 -10.26 -0.98
N ASN A 139 -2.39 -11.06 -1.89
CA ASN A 139 -1.36 -10.59 -2.82
C ASN A 139 -1.94 -9.56 -3.81
N LEU A 140 -3.16 -9.77 -4.31
CA LEU A 140 -3.84 -8.79 -5.17
C LEU A 140 -4.03 -7.45 -4.44
N ASP A 141 -4.52 -7.50 -3.21
CA ASP A 141 -4.78 -6.31 -2.40
C ASP A 141 -3.50 -5.50 -2.19
N ILE A 142 -2.43 -6.16 -1.73
CA ILE A 142 -1.12 -5.51 -1.47
C ILE A 142 -0.52 -4.95 -2.76
N ASN A 143 -0.57 -5.70 -3.87
CA ASN A 143 -0.04 -5.22 -5.14
C ASN A 143 -0.76 -3.95 -5.60
N LEU A 144 -2.09 -3.90 -5.48
CA LEU A 144 -2.88 -2.73 -5.88
C LEU A 144 -2.65 -1.53 -4.95
N MET A 145 -2.45 -1.74 -3.65
CA MET A 145 -2.06 -0.68 -2.71
C MET A 145 -0.73 -0.03 -3.11
N HIS A 146 0.29 -0.86 -3.38
CA HIS A 146 1.59 -0.35 -3.83
C HIS A 146 1.51 0.36 -5.17
N LYS A 147 0.78 -0.20 -6.13
CA LYS A 147 0.56 0.38 -7.46
C LYS A 147 -0.16 1.73 -7.38
N ALA A 148 -1.13 1.86 -6.46
CA ALA A 148 -1.82 3.13 -6.25
C ALA A 148 -0.83 4.24 -5.82
N LEU A 149 0.11 3.92 -4.92
CA LEU A 149 1.15 4.86 -4.51
C LEU A 149 2.21 5.09 -5.60
N GLU A 150 2.56 4.07 -6.40
CA GLU A 150 3.47 4.21 -7.53
C GLU A 150 2.91 5.17 -8.60
N SER A 151 1.61 5.05 -8.89
CA SER A 151 0.87 5.96 -9.77
C SER A 151 0.89 7.40 -9.24
N ILE A 152 0.75 7.61 -7.92
CA ILE A 152 0.96 8.93 -7.31
C ILE A 152 2.39 9.42 -7.52
N SER A 153 3.38 8.59 -7.18
CA SER A 153 4.80 8.94 -7.27
C SER A 153 5.20 9.34 -8.70
N SER A 154 4.69 8.61 -9.69
CA SER A 154 4.96 8.89 -11.11
C SER A 154 4.34 10.22 -11.55
N LYS A 155 3.06 10.46 -11.23
CA LYS A 155 2.38 11.73 -11.53
C LYS A 155 3.07 12.91 -10.85
N LEU A 156 3.49 12.73 -9.60
CA LEU A 156 4.18 13.77 -8.84
C LEU A 156 5.52 14.14 -9.49
N LYS A 157 6.28 13.15 -9.96
CA LYS A 157 7.54 13.36 -10.67
C LYS A 157 7.38 14.12 -11.99
N GLU A 158 6.24 14.00 -12.67
CA GLU A 158 5.97 14.74 -13.91
C GLU A 158 5.65 16.22 -13.67
N ILE A 159 5.11 16.56 -12.49
CA ILE A 159 4.60 17.91 -12.19
C ILE A 159 5.48 18.72 -11.23
N ASN A 160 6.47 18.09 -10.59
CA ASN A 160 7.40 18.72 -9.63
C ASN A 160 8.81 18.86 -10.20
#